data_AF-A0A1X2I2V2-F1
#
_entry.id   AF-A0A1X2I2V2-F1
#
_cell.length_a   1.000
_cell.length_b   1.000
_cell.length_c   1.000
_cell.angle_alpha   90.00
_cell.angle_beta   90.00
_cell.angle_gamma   90.00
#
_symmetry.space_group_name_H-M   'P 1'
#
loop_
_entity.id
_entity.type
_entity.pdbx_description
1 polymer ?
#
loop_
_entity_poly.entity_id
_entity_poly.type
_entity_poly.pdbx_seq_one_letter_code
_entity_poly.pdbx_strand_id
1 'polypeptide(L)'
;MDELALLGDSPYNFDPDIVAEELYNTSQLSSLTNQQHNADATRKNQTQTDLYTTFGDLFHRSHEVKLAENWKSRFVWHGKRNKDGHPTLPWNNYVIRRNNDIAQAMGFLKNLILDWSSRVWVISEYHIAKKKNNLKYWFLGFSSYRLAGLPFFKFDFGGSALSHGMNRAIYKRFHETMIKQLETRTFFEKILSSKASKHEDRFYAILPQTKYKDKINQVADWNIDTMISVKLKLFEIMDTKDKLILFFLIGICGFSITSLQILPTFATLAIGTYKDDIFYKDYPLNFDMLNNKSTITLHHRFHDSQPYHYLQLTPKGYFVARKPYNQRFLPYANLRKEMLCSHFQLDEHSLGIEFVQLNFFDKNEMSGLEAVLCSYFKIYLAGSFFENKWILCFRECLDNEALAWSYNNNNDAAAIVFNIY
;
A
#
# COMPACT_ATOMS: atom_id res chain seq x y z
N MET A 1 12.74 -45.69 -42.48
CA MET A 1 12.30 -46.34 -41.23
C MET A 1 13.09 -45.69 -40.12
N ASP A 2 12.57 -44.87 -39.22
CA ASP A 2 11.19 -44.42 -38.96
C ASP A 2 11.27 -42.98 -38.47
N GLU A 3 10.54 -42.10 -39.13
CA GLU A 3 10.27 -40.73 -38.72
C GLU A 3 8.75 -40.63 -38.83
N LEU A 4 8.02 -40.75 -37.72
CA LEU A 4 6.60 -40.39 -37.53
C LEU A 4 6.10 -40.89 -36.17
N ALA A 5 6.13 -40.02 -35.14
CA ALA A 5 5.15 -39.97 -34.04
C ALA A 5 5.50 -38.83 -33.05
N LEU A 6 5.47 -37.59 -33.53
CA LEU A 6 5.27 -36.42 -32.68
C LEU A 6 3.87 -35.87 -32.97
N LEU A 7 2.87 -36.53 -32.37
CA LEU A 7 1.55 -35.93 -32.20
C LEU A 7 1.72 -34.77 -31.22
N GLY A 8 1.73 -33.56 -31.76
CA GLY A 8 1.75 -32.34 -30.96
C GLY A 8 0.42 -32.22 -30.21
N ASP A 9 0.48 -32.39 -28.89
CA ASP A 9 -0.57 -31.91 -28.00
C ASP A 9 -0.69 -30.39 -28.20
N SER A 10 -1.82 -29.97 -28.78
CA SER A 10 -2.18 -28.56 -28.84
C SER A 10 -2.33 -28.04 -27.41
N PRO A 11 -1.50 -27.09 -26.93
CA PRO A 11 -1.43 -26.72 -25.52
C PRO A 11 -2.60 -25.85 -25.05
N TYR A 12 -3.68 -25.73 -25.83
CA TYR A 12 -4.76 -24.80 -25.53
C TYR A 12 -6.14 -25.45 -25.54
N ASN A 13 -6.77 -25.41 -24.37
CA ASN A 13 -8.16 -25.76 -24.19
C ASN A 13 -9.06 -24.59 -24.61
N PHE A 14 -9.89 -24.81 -25.64
CA PHE A 14 -10.85 -23.82 -26.16
C PHE A 14 -12.21 -23.84 -25.44
N ASP A 15 -12.41 -24.72 -24.46
CA ASP A 15 -13.67 -24.90 -23.74
C ASP A 15 -14.25 -23.57 -23.17
N PRO A 16 -13.47 -22.66 -22.56
CA PRO A 16 -14.02 -21.42 -22.00
C PRO A 16 -14.55 -20.45 -23.06
N ASP A 17 -13.87 -20.39 -24.22
CA ASP A 17 -14.23 -19.48 -25.32
C ASP A 17 -15.50 -19.98 -26.03
N ILE A 18 -15.64 -21.30 -26.17
CA ILE A 18 -16.83 -21.96 -26.72
C ILE A 18 -18.04 -21.71 -25.81
N VAL A 19 -17.88 -21.86 -24.49
CA VAL A 19 -18.94 -21.61 -23.51
C VAL A 19 -19.40 -20.15 -23.54
N ALA A 20 -18.47 -19.20 -23.62
CA ALA A 20 -18.81 -17.76 -23.67
C ALA A 20 -19.62 -17.39 -24.93
N GLU A 21 -19.26 -17.95 -26.09
CA GLU A 21 -19.97 -17.69 -27.35
C GLU A 21 -21.38 -18.29 -27.37
N GLU A 22 -21.55 -19.49 -26.83
CA GLU A 22 -22.87 -20.14 -26.79
C GLU A 22 -23.80 -19.47 -25.77
N LEU A 23 -23.28 -19.00 -24.64
CA LEU A 23 -24.03 -18.17 -23.70
C LEU A 23 -24.46 -16.84 -24.34
N TYR A 24 -23.58 -16.21 -25.12
CA TYR A 24 -23.91 -15.02 -25.89
C TYR A 24 -25.02 -15.30 -26.92
N ASN A 25 -24.88 -16.36 -27.72
CA ASN A 25 -25.88 -16.73 -28.73
C ASN A 25 -27.23 -17.12 -28.10
N THR A 26 -27.22 -17.82 -26.96
CA THR A 26 -28.42 -18.17 -26.19
C THR A 26 -29.13 -16.92 -25.68
N SER A 27 -28.38 -15.93 -25.19
CA SER A 27 -28.96 -14.65 -24.75
C SER A 27 -29.63 -13.91 -25.91
N GLN A 28 -29.04 -13.97 -27.12
CA GLN A 28 -29.63 -13.37 -28.32
C GLN A 28 -30.88 -14.12 -28.78
N LEU A 29 -30.87 -15.46 -28.78
CA LEU A 29 -32.05 -16.26 -29.14
C LEU A 29 -33.24 -16.02 -28.21
N SER A 30 -32.99 -15.87 -26.91
CA SER A 30 -34.04 -15.59 -25.91
C SER A 30 -34.68 -14.20 -26.05
N SER A 31 -33.97 -13.23 -26.65
CA SER A 31 -34.53 -11.92 -27.01
C SER A 31 -35.45 -11.97 -28.25
N LEU A 32 -35.17 -12.89 -29.18
CA LEU A 32 -35.96 -13.08 -30.40
C LEU A 32 -37.26 -13.84 -30.14
N THR A 33 -37.27 -14.78 -29.20
CA THR A 33 -38.50 -15.54 -28.84
C THR A 33 -39.49 -14.70 -28.02
N ASN A 34 -39.02 -13.66 -27.31
CA ASN A 34 -39.89 -12.76 -26.56
C ASN A 34 -40.56 -11.66 -27.40
N GLN A 35 -40.25 -11.56 -28.70
CA GLN A 35 -40.97 -10.63 -29.60
C GLN A 35 -42.28 -11.18 -30.18
N GLN A 36 -42.57 -12.48 -30.01
CA GLN A 36 -43.80 -13.09 -30.55
C GLN A 36 -44.91 -13.32 -29.50
N HIS A 37 -44.67 -13.07 -28.22
CA HIS A 37 -45.70 -13.12 -27.18
C HIS A 37 -45.56 -11.93 -26.22
N ASN A 38 -46.31 -10.87 -26.50
CA ASN A 38 -47.07 -10.04 -25.54
C ASN A 38 -47.25 -8.62 -26.08
N ALA A 39 -48.44 -8.36 -26.63
CA ALA A 39 -49.13 -7.13 -26.33
C ALA A 39 -49.58 -7.20 -24.86
N ASP A 40 -49.55 -6.06 -24.17
CA ASP A 40 -49.97 -5.84 -22.79
C ASP A 40 -49.06 -6.40 -21.67
N ALA A 41 -48.10 -5.58 -21.24
CA ALA A 41 -47.99 -5.12 -19.85
C ALA A 41 -46.73 -4.27 -19.63
N THR A 42 -46.90 -3.16 -18.92
CA THR A 42 -45.89 -2.21 -18.45
C THR A 42 -44.78 -2.92 -17.68
N ARG A 43 -43.62 -3.16 -18.31
CA ARG A 43 -42.46 -3.79 -17.65
C ARG A 43 -41.24 -2.88 -17.68
N LYS A 44 -40.72 -2.59 -16.49
CA LYS A 44 -39.51 -1.81 -16.24
C LYS A 44 -38.32 -2.42 -16.98
N ASN A 45 -37.54 -1.58 -17.66
CA ASN A 45 -36.29 -1.94 -18.34
C ASN A 45 -35.33 -2.56 -17.32
N GLN A 46 -35.15 -3.87 -17.41
CA GLN A 46 -34.12 -4.61 -16.68
C GLN A 46 -32.77 -4.24 -17.30
N THR A 47 -31.84 -3.73 -16.50
CA THR A 47 -30.54 -3.29 -17.01
C THR A 47 -29.63 -4.50 -17.26
N GLN A 48 -28.65 -4.35 -18.14
CA GLN A 48 -27.69 -5.40 -18.46
C GLN A 48 -26.96 -5.93 -17.20
N THR A 49 -26.83 -5.09 -16.16
CA THR A 49 -26.28 -5.44 -14.85
C THR A 49 -27.18 -6.40 -14.06
N ASP A 50 -28.50 -6.27 -14.16
CA ASP A 50 -29.47 -7.10 -13.43
C ASP A 50 -29.50 -8.55 -13.97
N LEU A 51 -29.13 -8.74 -15.23
CA LEU A 51 -28.99 -10.07 -15.87
C LEU A 51 -27.73 -10.81 -15.38
N TYR A 52 -26.67 -10.10 -14.99
CA TYR A 52 -25.44 -10.71 -14.48
C TYR A 52 -25.55 -11.15 -13.00
N THR A 53 -26.45 -10.55 -12.22
CA THR A 53 -26.72 -10.98 -10.83
C THR A 53 -27.34 -12.38 -10.75
N THR A 54 -28.18 -12.77 -11.71
CA THR A 54 -28.74 -14.14 -11.81
C THR A 54 -27.73 -15.22 -12.19
N PHE A 55 -26.55 -14.84 -12.73
CA PHE A 55 -25.50 -15.81 -13.06
C PHE A 55 -24.71 -16.29 -11.84
N GLY A 56 -24.71 -15.54 -10.73
CA GLY A 56 -24.05 -15.94 -9.49
C GLY A 56 -24.65 -17.19 -8.85
N ASP A 57 -25.95 -17.43 -9.07
CA ASP A 57 -26.68 -18.57 -8.51
C ASP A 57 -26.43 -19.88 -9.27
N LEU A 58 -25.90 -19.82 -10.50
CA LEU A 58 -25.62 -21.02 -11.33
C LEU A 58 -24.42 -21.83 -10.82
N PHE A 59 -23.54 -21.22 -10.02
CA PHE A 59 -22.28 -21.85 -9.58
C PHE A 59 -22.26 -22.21 -8.09
N HIS A 60 -23.39 -22.05 -7.38
CA HIS A 60 -23.51 -22.36 -5.96
C HIS A 60 -24.36 -23.61 -5.71
N ARG A 61 -23.74 -24.79 -5.90
CA ARG A 61 -23.81 -26.01 -5.04
C ARG A 61 -23.71 -27.31 -5.85
N SER A 62 -22.65 -28.06 -5.51
CA SER A 62 -22.58 -29.53 -5.43
C SER A 62 -23.15 -30.33 -6.62
N HIS A 63 -22.37 -30.45 -7.70
CA HIS A 63 -22.24 -31.67 -8.54
C HIS A 63 -21.20 -31.41 -9.66
N GLU A 64 -19.95 -31.11 -9.28
CA GLU A 64 -18.90 -30.68 -10.23
C GLU A 64 -18.46 -31.77 -11.23
N VAL A 65 -18.72 -33.06 -10.96
CA VAL A 65 -18.22 -34.13 -11.85
C VAL A 65 -19.25 -34.57 -12.89
N LYS A 66 -20.55 -34.60 -12.59
CA LYS A 66 -21.60 -35.00 -13.55
C LYS A 66 -22.03 -33.89 -14.50
N LEU A 67 -21.87 -32.62 -14.10
CA LEU A 67 -22.11 -31.50 -15.03
C LEU A 67 -21.08 -31.52 -16.16
N ALA A 68 -19.80 -31.79 -15.88
CA ALA A 68 -18.73 -31.76 -16.89
C ALA A 68 -18.94 -32.76 -18.04
N GLU A 69 -19.45 -33.97 -17.77
CA GLU A 69 -19.73 -34.98 -18.81
C GLU A 69 -20.98 -34.66 -19.64
N ASN A 70 -22.05 -34.17 -18.99
CA ASN A 70 -23.25 -33.70 -19.70
C ASN A 70 -23.03 -32.38 -20.46
N TRP A 71 -22.02 -31.60 -20.07
CA TRP A 71 -21.62 -30.38 -20.77
C TRP A 71 -20.80 -30.71 -22.02
N LYS A 72 -19.85 -31.65 -21.95
CA LYS A 72 -19.06 -32.06 -23.11
C LYS A 72 -19.89 -32.65 -24.26
N SER A 73 -21.04 -33.28 -23.98
CA SER A 73 -21.90 -33.87 -25.01
C SER A 73 -22.86 -32.87 -25.68
N ARG A 74 -23.06 -31.68 -25.10
CA ARG A 74 -24.02 -30.68 -25.61
C ARG A 74 -23.41 -29.62 -26.51
N PHE A 75 -22.11 -29.38 -26.41
CA PHE A 75 -21.40 -28.41 -27.24
C PHE A 75 -20.93 -29.04 -28.56
N VAL A 76 -21.88 -29.38 -29.43
CA VAL A 76 -21.54 -29.55 -30.85
C VAL A 76 -21.32 -28.14 -31.40
N TRP A 77 -20.06 -27.72 -31.47
CA TRP A 77 -19.71 -26.43 -32.09
C TRP A 77 -20.31 -26.34 -33.50
N HIS A 78 -21.34 -25.51 -33.65
CA HIS A 78 -22.04 -25.29 -34.91
C HIS A 78 -21.40 -24.19 -35.78
N GLY A 79 -20.35 -23.53 -35.26
CA GLY A 79 -19.59 -22.53 -36.02
C GLY A 79 -18.73 -23.15 -37.11
N LYS A 80 -18.27 -22.31 -38.06
CA LYS A 80 -17.34 -22.75 -39.11
C LYS A 80 -16.08 -23.31 -38.47
N ARG A 81 -15.53 -24.40 -39.02
CA ARG A 81 -14.20 -24.90 -38.68
C ARG A 81 -13.23 -24.57 -39.83
N ASN A 82 -11.96 -24.36 -39.52
CA ASN A 82 -10.94 -24.20 -40.57
C ASN A 82 -10.63 -25.56 -41.23
N LYS A 83 -9.73 -25.57 -42.23
CA LYS A 83 -9.34 -26.80 -42.94
C LYS A 83 -8.73 -27.87 -42.03
N ASP A 84 -8.23 -27.46 -40.86
CA ASP A 84 -7.60 -28.31 -39.85
C ASP A 84 -8.58 -28.75 -38.75
N GLY A 85 -9.88 -28.43 -38.87
CA GLY A 85 -10.92 -28.81 -37.92
C GLY A 85 -11.03 -27.94 -36.67
N HIS A 86 -10.24 -26.87 -36.55
CA HIS A 86 -10.31 -25.93 -35.43
C HIS A 86 -11.51 -24.98 -35.56
N PRO A 87 -12.22 -24.66 -34.46
CA PRO A 87 -13.26 -23.65 -34.44
C PRO A 87 -12.78 -22.31 -35.01
N THR A 88 -13.44 -21.83 -36.05
CA THR A 88 -13.28 -20.47 -36.56
C THR A 88 -14.14 -19.55 -35.70
N LEU A 89 -13.54 -18.98 -34.65
CA LEU A 89 -14.21 -17.99 -33.81
C LEU A 89 -14.62 -16.75 -34.66
N PRO A 90 -15.73 -16.07 -34.36
CA PRO A 90 -16.02 -14.75 -34.91
C PRO A 90 -14.85 -13.80 -34.62
N TRP A 91 -14.60 -12.86 -35.54
CA TRP A 91 -13.52 -11.87 -35.37
C TRP A 91 -13.63 -11.09 -34.04
N ASN A 92 -14.85 -10.90 -33.52
CA ASN A 92 -15.12 -10.29 -32.22
C ASN A 92 -14.42 -11.05 -31.05
N ASN A 93 -14.43 -12.38 -31.06
CA ASN A 93 -13.82 -13.18 -30.01
C ASN A 93 -12.29 -13.12 -30.06
N TYR A 94 -11.71 -13.06 -31.27
CA TYR A 94 -10.29 -12.77 -31.42
C TYR A 94 -9.92 -11.38 -30.88
N VAL A 95 -10.80 -10.38 -31.04
CA VAL A 95 -10.59 -9.04 -30.47
C VAL A 95 -10.67 -9.06 -28.94
N ILE A 96 -11.67 -9.73 -28.36
CA ILE A 96 -11.81 -9.89 -26.90
C ILE A 96 -10.58 -10.60 -26.31
N ARG A 97 -10.20 -11.74 -26.89
CA ARG A 97 -9.00 -12.49 -26.48
C ARG A 97 -7.75 -11.65 -26.55
N ARG A 98 -7.51 -10.97 -27.68
CA ARG A 98 -6.37 -10.06 -27.84
C ARG A 98 -6.39 -8.95 -26.77
N ASN A 99 -7.54 -8.40 -26.44
CA ASN A 99 -7.66 -7.37 -25.41
C ASN A 99 -7.33 -7.92 -24.01
N ASN A 100 -7.76 -9.15 -23.71
CA ASN A 100 -7.42 -9.83 -22.45
C ASN A 100 -5.91 -10.13 -22.36
N ASP A 101 -5.31 -10.64 -23.43
CA ASP A 101 -3.86 -10.90 -23.51
C ASP A 101 -3.06 -9.60 -23.29
N ILE A 102 -3.49 -8.49 -23.93
CA ILE A 102 -2.90 -7.16 -23.73
C ILE A 102 -3.05 -6.73 -22.27
N ALA A 103 -4.22 -6.88 -21.66
CA ALA A 103 -4.46 -6.50 -20.28
C ALA A 103 -3.58 -7.30 -19.30
N GLN A 104 -3.44 -8.61 -19.52
CA GLN A 104 -2.58 -9.49 -18.73
C GLN A 104 -1.11 -9.12 -18.88
N ALA A 105 -0.63 -8.92 -20.13
CA ALA A 105 0.74 -8.49 -20.40
C ALA A 105 1.05 -7.14 -19.74
N MET A 106 0.12 -6.18 -19.78
CA MET A 106 0.27 -4.88 -19.13
C MET A 106 0.23 -4.98 -17.60
N GLY A 107 -0.56 -5.90 -17.04
CA GLY A 107 -0.55 -6.22 -15.62
C GLY A 107 0.78 -6.83 -15.16
N PHE A 108 1.32 -7.78 -15.92
CA PHE A 108 2.64 -8.35 -15.67
C PHE A 108 3.74 -7.29 -15.74
N LEU A 109 3.71 -6.46 -16.79
CA LEU A 109 4.66 -5.38 -16.98
C LEU A 109 4.62 -4.36 -15.82
N LYS A 110 3.42 -4.01 -15.36
CA LYS A 110 3.22 -3.18 -14.18
C LYS A 110 3.89 -3.80 -12.94
N ASN A 111 3.70 -5.10 -12.71
CA ASN A 111 4.31 -5.81 -11.57
C ASN A 111 5.83 -5.87 -11.67
N LEU A 112 6.37 -6.07 -12.88
CA LEU A 112 7.81 -6.02 -13.12
C LEU A 112 8.40 -4.65 -12.79
N ILE A 113 7.72 -3.57 -13.18
CA ILE A 113 8.15 -2.21 -12.85
C ILE A 113 8.06 -1.92 -11.36
N LEU A 114 6.99 -2.37 -10.70
CA LEU A 114 6.86 -2.29 -9.24
C LEU A 114 8.03 -3.00 -8.55
N ASP A 115 8.34 -4.22 -8.97
CA ASP A 115 9.45 -4.98 -8.42
C ASP A 115 10.80 -4.30 -8.71
N TRP A 116 11.07 -3.99 -9.98
CA TRP A 116 12.31 -3.35 -10.43
C TRP A 116 12.56 -2.03 -9.71
N SER A 117 11.58 -1.12 -9.70
CA SER A 117 11.70 0.20 -9.07
C SER A 117 11.79 0.15 -7.54
N SER A 118 11.41 -0.98 -6.92
CA SER A 118 11.59 -1.18 -5.48
C SER A 118 12.99 -1.63 -5.10
N ARG A 119 13.79 -2.16 -6.04
CA ARG A 119 15.15 -2.65 -5.74
C ARG A 119 16.10 -1.50 -5.44
N VAL A 120 16.90 -1.64 -4.40
CA VAL A 120 17.74 -0.55 -3.90
C VAL A 120 18.77 -0.04 -4.91
N TRP A 121 19.44 -0.96 -5.62
CA TRP A 121 20.42 -0.62 -6.66
C TRP A 121 19.78 0.16 -7.81
N VAL A 122 18.56 -0.23 -8.19
CA VAL A 122 17.79 0.43 -9.24
C VAL A 122 17.42 1.86 -8.86
N ILE A 123 17.20 2.15 -7.58
CA ILE A 123 16.93 3.54 -7.13
C ILE A 123 18.11 4.44 -7.50
N SER A 124 19.35 3.98 -7.31
CA SER A 124 20.53 4.77 -7.70
C SER A 124 20.64 4.96 -9.22
N GLU A 125 20.44 3.89 -10.00
CA GLU A 125 20.44 3.93 -11.47
C GLU A 125 19.35 4.84 -12.03
N TYR A 126 18.15 4.78 -11.43
CA TYR A 126 17.03 5.63 -11.78
C TYR A 126 17.38 7.12 -11.67
N HIS A 127 18.02 7.54 -10.57
CA HIS A 127 18.39 8.95 -10.39
C HIS A 127 19.42 9.40 -11.43
N ILE A 128 20.35 8.52 -11.80
CA ILE A 128 21.32 8.78 -12.89
C ILE A 128 20.58 8.91 -14.23
N ALA A 129 19.63 8.01 -14.52
CA ALA A 129 18.85 8.02 -15.75
C ALA A 129 17.91 9.24 -15.85
N LYS A 130 17.28 9.63 -14.74
CA LYS A 130 16.41 10.82 -14.63
C LYS A 130 17.20 12.09 -14.93
N LYS A 131 18.39 12.26 -14.33
CA LYS A 131 19.26 13.42 -14.60
C LYS A 131 19.62 13.56 -16.07
N LYS A 132 19.70 12.43 -16.80
CA LYS A 132 20.01 12.39 -18.24
C LYS A 132 18.77 12.35 -19.15
N ASN A 133 17.56 12.36 -18.60
CA ASN A 133 16.29 12.09 -19.31
C ASN A 133 16.37 10.92 -20.32
N ASN A 134 16.98 9.80 -19.91
CA ASN A 134 17.32 8.71 -20.83
C ASN A 134 17.10 7.33 -20.20
N LEU A 135 15.94 7.10 -19.61
CA LEU A 135 15.55 5.77 -19.15
C LEU A 135 14.98 4.97 -20.32
N LYS A 136 15.66 3.89 -20.70
CA LYS A 136 15.25 2.96 -21.75
C LYS A 136 14.86 1.63 -21.13
N TYR A 137 13.69 1.13 -21.47
CA TYR A 137 13.26 -0.20 -21.05
C TYR A 137 13.53 -1.21 -22.16
N TRP A 138 14.15 -2.33 -21.79
CA TRP A 138 14.38 -3.45 -22.69
C TRP A 138 13.62 -4.66 -22.17
N PHE A 139 12.60 -5.08 -22.92
CA PHE A 139 11.82 -6.26 -22.59
C PHE A 139 12.34 -7.44 -23.40
N LEU A 140 13.17 -8.27 -22.78
CA LEU A 140 13.67 -9.52 -23.39
C LEU A 140 12.59 -10.62 -23.45
N GLY A 141 11.49 -10.47 -22.70
CA GLY A 141 10.56 -11.55 -22.40
C GLY A 141 9.36 -11.73 -23.32
N PHE A 142 9.20 -10.94 -24.37
CA PHE A 142 8.13 -11.23 -25.33
C PHE A 142 8.64 -12.24 -26.36
N SER A 143 8.66 -13.51 -25.99
CA SER A 143 9.00 -14.67 -26.85
C SER A 143 8.13 -14.82 -28.11
N SER A 144 7.22 -13.88 -28.35
CA SER A 144 6.53 -13.74 -29.62
C SER A 144 7.52 -13.28 -30.68
N TYR A 145 7.78 -14.13 -31.67
CA TYR A 145 8.49 -13.79 -32.91
C TYR A 145 7.91 -12.54 -33.61
N ARG A 146 6.66 -12.15 -33.30
CA ARG A 146 6.02 -10.94 -33.82
C ARG A 146 6.48 -9.65 -33.13
N LEU A 147 7.14 -9.76 -31.98
CA LEU A 147 7.70 -8.63 -31.23
C LEU A 147 9.23 -8.59 -31.35
N ALA A 148 9.84 -9.60 -31.99
CA ALA A 148 11.25 -9.59 -32.37
C ALA A 148 11.55 -8.42 -33.33
N GLY A 149 12.53 -7.58 -32.98
CA GLY A 149 12.90 -6.41 -33.78
C GLY A 149 12.14 -5.11 -33.44
N LEU A 150 11.18 -5.12 -32.51
CA LEU A 150 10.57 -3.88 -32.04
C LEU A 150 11.55 -3.07 -31.17
N PRO A 151 11.64 -1.74 -31.37
CA PRO A 151 12.61 -0.89 -30.69
C PRO A 151 12.30 -0.68 -29.21
N PHE A 152 13.30 -0.19 -28.48
CA PHE A 152 13.20 0.25 -27.09
C PHE A 152 11.99 1.16 -26.85
N PHE A 153 11.28 0.97 -25.75
CA PHE A 153 10.40 2.01 -25.22
C PHE A 153 11.26 2.99 -24.42
N LYS A 154 11.44 4.21 -24.95
CA LYS A 154 12.07 5.31 -24.23
C LYS A 154 11.01 5.97 -23.35
N PHE A 155 11.26 6.02 -22.04
CA PHE A 155 10.41 6.79 -21.14
C PHE A 155 10.88 8.25 -21.14
N ASP A 156 9.97 9.17 -21.44
CA ASP A 156 10.24 10.60 -21.35
C ASP A 156 9.71 11.13 -20.02
N PHE A 157 10.63 11.65 -19.18
CA PHE A 157 10.26 12.26 -17.91
C PHE A 157 9.57 13.62 -18.09
N GLY A 158 9.65 14.23 -19.28
CA GLY A 158 9.07 15.55 -19.58
C GLY A 158 7.55 15.56 -19.79
N GLY A 159 6.85 14.43 -19.67
CA GLY A 159 5.39 14.37 -19.73
C GLY A 159 4.76 14.60 -21.12
N SER A 160 5.57 14.77 -22.16
CA SER A 160 5.09 15.05 -23.53
C SER A 160 4.18 13.94 -24.09
N ALA A 161 4.36 12.70 -23.61
CA ALA A 161 3.59 11.53 -24.02
C ALA A 161 2.10 11.56 -23.62
N LEU A 162 1.70 12.41 -22.66
CA LEU A 162 0.29 12.55 -22.26
C LEU A 162 -0.52 13.46 -23.19
N SER A 163 0.12 14.19 -24.11
CA SER A 163 -0.53 15.21 -24.94
C SER A 163 -1.24 14.68 -26.19
N HIS A 164 -1.09 13.39 -26.53
CA HIS A 164 -1.62 12.83 -27.78
C HIS A 164 -2.60 11.69 -27.54
N GLY A 165 -3.87 12.03 -27.27
CA GLY A 165 -5.08 11.28 -27.68
C GLY A 165 -5.20 9.78 -27.38
N MET A 166 -4.27 9.15 -26.67
CA MET A 166 -4.27 7.72 -26.39
C MET A 166 -5.22 7.41 -25.23
N ASN A 167 -6.51 7.47 -25.52
CA ASN A 167 -7.61 7.24 -24.58
C ASN A 167 -7.82 5.74 -24.27
N ARG A 168 -6.73 4.97 -24.12
CA ARG A 168 -6.80 3.57 -23.69
C ARG A 168 -6.48 3.49 -22.22
N ALA A 169 -7.48 3.16 -21.40
CA ALA A 169 -7.39 3.07 -19.93
C ALA A 169 -6.18 2.24 -19.43
N ILE A 170 -5.80 1.19 -20.17
CA ILE A 170 -4.66 0.33 -19.84
C ILE A 170 -3.31 1.09 -19.93
N TYR A 171 -3.12 1.91 -20.97
CA TYR A 171 -1.90 2.71 -21.14
C TYR A 171 -1.81 3.82 -20.11
N LYS A 172 -2.95 4.45 -19.79
CA LYS A 172 -3.04 5.45 -18.73
C LYS A 172 -2.66 4.85 -17.38
N ARG A 173 -3.25 3.72 -16.98
CA ARG A 173 -2.93 3.05 -15.70
C ARG A 173 -1.48 2.63 -15.60
N PHE A 174 -0.91 2.17 -16.71
CA PHE A 174 0.50 1.82 -16.79
C PHE A 174 1.40 3.05 -16.64
N HIS A 175 1.14 4.12 -17.39
CA HIS A 175 1.87 5.38 -17.27
C HIS A 175 1.71 5.99 -15.88
N GLU A 176 0.52 6.01 -15.30
CA GLU A 176 0.29 6.46 -13.93
C GLU A 176 1.05 5.60 -12.92
N THR A 177 1.13 4.28 -13.13
CA THR A 177 1.94 3.42 -12.26
C THR A 177 3.42 3.74 -12.44
N MET A 178 3.90 3.90 -13.67
CA MET A 178 5.27 4.28 -13.98
C MET A 178 5.61 5.62 -13.36
N ILE A 179 4.82 6.65 -13.64
CA ILE A 179 4.92 7.96 -13.02
C ILE A 179 4.89 7.82 -11.51
N LYS A 180 3.95 7.11 -10.89
CA LYS A 180 3.93 6.93 -9.42
C LYS A 180 5.17 6.21 -8.87
N GLN A 181 5.67 5.19 -9.57
CA GLN A 181 6.84 4.41 -9.13
C GLN A 181 8.15 5.14 -9.36
N LEU A 182 8.22 5.95 -10.41
CA LEU A 182 9.37 6.72 -10.85
C LEU A 182 9.32 8.18 -10.35
N GLU A 183 8.18 8.66 -9.88
CA GLU A 183 8.04 9.96 -9.24
C GLU A 183 8.91 10.02 -8.00
N THR A 184 9.13 11.23 -7.52
CA THR A 184 10.00 11.51 -6.39
C THR A 184 9.43 10.87 -5.12
N ARG A 185 9.78 9.61 -4.87
CA ARG A 185 9.58 8.97 -3.56
C ARG A 185 10.36 9.76 -2.52
N THR A 186 9.79 9.86 -1.34
CA THR A 186 10.49 10.51 -0.22
C THR A 186 11.73 9.71 0.16
N PHE A 187 12.63 10.34 0.90
CA PHE A 187 13.78 9.65 1.47
C PHE A 187 13.34 8.41 2.29
N PHE A 188 12.30 8.55 3.11
CA PHE A 188 11.75 7.49 3.94
C PHE A 188 11.20 6.31 3.14
N GLU A 189 10.43 6.60 2.08
CA GLU A 189 9.89 5.55 1.21
C GLU A 189 11.00 4.78 0.49
N LYS A 190 12.03 5.49 0.01
CA LYS A 190 13.18 4.84 -0.62
C LYS A 190 13.89 3.90 0.36
N ILE A 191 14.15 4.35 1.58
CA ILE A 191 14.98 3.58 2.52
C ILE A 191 14.21 2.46 3.20
N LEU A 192 12.96 2.69 3.59
CA LEU A 192 12.16 1.72 4.36
C LEU A 192 11.36 0.77 3.47
N SER A 193 10.95 1.19 2.26
CA SER A 193 10.12 0.36 1.38
C SER A 193 10.90 -0.29 0.22
N SER A 194 12.21 -0.01 0.09
CA SER A 194 13.02 -0.70 -0.94
C SER A 194 13.17 -2.19 -0.64
N LYS A 195 13.55 -2.96 -1.66
CA LYS A 195 14.04 -4.33 -1.55
C LYS A 195 15.55 -4.31 -1.71
N ALA A 196 16.25 -4.88 -0.74
CA ALA A 196 17.70 -4.97 -0.74
C ALA A 196 18.09 -6.37 -0.27
N SER A 197 19.17 -6.91 -0.83
CA SER A 197 19.69 -8.22 -0.42
C SER A 197 20.21 -8.17 1.01
N LYS A 198 20.89 -7.07 1.37
CA LYS A 198 21.24 -6.73 2.74
C LYS A 198 20.57 -5.45 3.19
N HIS A 199 20.28 -5.32 4.48
CA HIS A 199 19.65 -4.12 5.01
C HIS A 199 20.57 -2.89 4.95
N GLU A 200 21.89 -3.07 5.12
CA GLU A 200 22.89 -2.00 4.97
C GLU A 200 22.96 -1.39 3.56
N ASP A 201 22.70 -2.17 2.50
CA ASP A 201 22.73 -1.70 1.10
C ASP A 201 21.77 -0.54 0.86
N ARG A 202 20.70 -0.45 1.66
CA ARG A 202 19.74 0.66 1.65
C ARG A 202 20.44 1.99 1.93
N PHE A 203 21.34 2.02 2.90
CA PHE A 203 22.09 3.22 3.25
C PHE A 203 23.10 3.58 2.18
N TYR A 204 23.86 2.62 1.66
CA TYR A 204 24.83 2.86 0.58
C TYR A 204 24.20 3.45 -0.67
N ALA A 205 23.03 2.94 -1.08
CA ALA A 205 22.36 3.40 -2.29
C ALA A 205 21.66 4.76 -2.11
N ILE A 206 21.15 5.05 -0.91
CA ILE A 206 20.21 6.16 -0.69
C ILE A 206 20.88 7.37 -0.02
N LEU A 207 21.74 7.18 0.98
CA LEU A 207 22.39 8.30 1.68
C LEU A 207 23.10 9.30 0.74
N PRO A 208 23.84 8.87 -0.32
CA PRO A 208 24.47 9.79 -1.27
C PRO A 208 23.53 10.78 -1.94
N GLN A 209 22.24 10.47 -1.97
CA GLN A 209 21.19 11.27 -2.63
C GLN A 209 20.47 12.20 -1.64
N THR A 210 20.95 12.30 -0.40
CA THR A 210 20.29 13.02 0.70
C THR A 210 21.23 14.02 1.36
N LYS A 211 20.69 14.81 2.30
CA LYS A 211 21.49 15.68 3.16
C LYS A 211 22.41 14.91 4.14
N TYR A 212 22.22 13.60 4.30
CA TYR A 212 23.00 12.72 5.18
C TYR A 212 24.13 11.96 4.47
N LYS A 213 24.53 12.43 3.29
CA LYS A 213 25.57 11.78 2.48
C LYS A 213 26.92 11.63 3.19
N ASP A 214 27.20 12.48 4.18
CA ASP A 214 28.42 12.44 5.00
C ASP A 214 28.51 11.19 5.89
N LYS A 215 27.38 10.53 6.14
CA LYS A 215 27.31 9.32 6.98
C LYS A 215 27.68 8.03 6.27
N ILE A 216 27.84 8.04 4.94
CA ILE A 216 28.07 6.82 4.14
C ILE A 216 29.30 6.01 4.58
N ASN A 217 30.37 6.70 4.98
CA ASN A 217 31.62 6.05 5.36
C ASN A 217 31.53 5.27 6.68
N GLN A 218 30.45 5.47 7.46
CA GLN A 218 30.23 4.82 8.75
C GLN A 218 29.31 3.60 8.64
N VAL A 219 28.67 3.38 7.47
CA VAL A 219 27.63 2.36 7.30
C VAL A 219 28.13 0.95 7.62
N ALA A 220 29.39 0.65 7.28
CA ALA A 220 30.00 -0.65 7.53
C ALA A 220 30.08 -0.99 9.02
N ASP A 221 30.20 0.03 9.89
CA ASP A 221 30.37 -0.14 11.34
C ASP A 221 29.03 -0.24 12.09
N TRP A 222 27.91 -0.04 11.40
CA TRP A 222 26.59 0.06 12.03
C TRP A 222 25.93 -1.29 12.34
N ASN A 223 26.44 -2.40 11.79
CA ASN A 223 25.89 -3.75 11.96
C ASN A 223 24.38 -3.82 11.63
N ILE A 224 23.99 -3.32 10.46
CA ILE A 224 22.58 -3.26 10.01
C ILE A 224 22.15 -4.59 9.37
N ASP A 225 21.48 -5.43 10.15
CA ASP A 225 21.05 -6.77 9.75
C ASP A 225 19.53 -6.94 9.61
N THR A 226 18.74 -5.98 10.10
CA THR A 226 17.28 -6.05 10.18
C THR A 226 16.62 -4.72 9.85
N MET A 227 15.33 -4.72 9.50
CA MET A 227 14.59 -3.47 9.29
C MET A 227 14.45 -2.63 10.57
N ILE A 228 14.46 -3.27 11.74
CA ILE A 228 14.47 -2.59 13.04
C ILE A 228 15.77 -1.80 13.19
N SER A 229 16.93 -2.43 12.94
CA SER A 229 18.23 -1.75 12.98
C SER A 229 18.31 -0.57 12.00
N VAL A 230 17.69 -0.69 10.80
CA VAL A 230 17.57 0.42 9.84
C VAL A 230 16.83 1.60 10.48
N LYS A 231 15.65 1.39 11.08
CA LYS A 231 14.88 2.50 11.68
C LYS A 231 15.57 3.14 12.88
N LEU A 232 16.13 2.32 13.77
CA LEU A 232 16.88 2.83 14.92
C LEU A 232 18.06 3.70 14.46
N LYS A 233 18.81 3.24 13.45
CA LYS A 233 19.92 4.00 12.89
C LYS A 233 19.46 5.29 12.21
N LEU A 234 18.29 5.30 11.54
CA LEU A 234 17.70 6.53 11.01
C LEU A 234 17.39 7.54 12.13
N PHE A 235 16.77 7.10 13.23
CA PHE A 235 16.54 7.96 14.40
C PHE A 235 17.83 8.46 15.06
N GLU A 236 18.95 7.76 14.90
CA GLU A 236 20.25 8.20 15.39
C GLU A 236 20.85 9.31 14.50
N ILE A 237 20.90 9.11 13.18
CA ILE A 237 21.65 9.99 12.26
C ILE A 237 20.86 11.19 11.73
N MET A 238 19.53 11.16 11.79
CA MET A 238 18.68 12.22 11.23
C MET A 238 18.70 13.51 12.05
N ASP A 239 18.29 14.61 11.44
CA ASP A 239 17.95 15.83 12.17
C ASP A 239 16.57 15.72 12.84
N THR A 240 16.28 16.66 13.74
CA THR A 240 15.02 16.67 14.51
C THR A 240 13.78 16.65 13.61
N LYS A 241 13.79 17.36 12.47
CA LYS A 241 12.62 17.47 11.58
C LYS A 241 12.32 16.11 10.97
N ASP A 242 13.34 15.47 10.41
CA ASP A 242 13.19 14.18 9.76
C ASP A 242 12.84 13.08 10.77
N LYS A 243 13.38 13.11 12.00
CA LYS A 243 12.97 12.19 13.07
C LYS A 243 11.48 12.30 13.39
N LEU A 244 10.97 13.53 13.51
CA LEU A 244 9.53 13.76 13.74
C LEU A 244 8.69 13.28 12.56
N ILE A 245 9.10 13.59 11.32
CA ILE A 245 8.38 13.11 10.12
C ILE A 245 8.34 11.59 10.10
N LEU A 246 9.47 10.91 10.33
CA LEU A 246 9.55 9.45 10.42
C LEU A 246 8.57 8.91 11.45
N PHE A 247 8.59 9.48 12.64
CA PHE A 247 7.76 9.03 13.76
C PHE A 247 6.26 9.21 13.47
N PHE A 248 5.85 10.34 12.90
CA PHE A 248 4.45 10.57 12.55
C PHE A 248 3.98 9.76 11.35
N LEU A 249 4.85 9.51 10.35
CA LEU A 249 4.54 8.58 9.26
C LEU A 249 4.24 7.17 9.78
N ILE A 250 4.96 6.72 10.80
CA ILE A 250 4.71 5.44 11.46
C ILE A 250 3.31 5.42 12.11
N GLY A 251 2.91 6.48 12.79
CA GLY A 251 1.62 6.53 13.48
C GLY A 251 0.40 6.83 12.58
N ILE A 252 0.60 7.44 11.40
CA ILE A 252 -0.48 7.73 10.44
C ILE A 252 -0.97 6.47 9.73
N CYS A 253 -0.09 5.49 9.55
CA CYS A 253 -0.43 4.26 8.84
C CYS A 253 -1.53 3.54 9.63
N GLY A 254 -2.74 3.54 9.07
CA GLY A 254 -3.90 2.85 9.63
C GLY A 254 -3.60 1.37 9.71
N PHE A 255 -3.16 0.92 10.87
CA PHE A 255 -3.09 -0.50 11.17
C PHE A 255 -4.51 -0.96 11.45
N SER A 256 -4.94 -1.94 10.66
CA SER A 256 -6.12 -2.71 11.04
C SER A 256 -5.83 -3.38 12.38
N ILE A 257 -6.77 -3.25 13.30
CA ILE A 257 -6.80 -3.93 14.62
C ILE A 257 -6.46 -5.43 14.51
N THR A 258 -6.71 -6.04 13.34
CA THR A 258 -6.42 -7.44 13.03
C THR A 258 -4.93 -7.80 13.03
N SER A 259 -4.04 -6.84 12.78
CA SER A 259 -2.61 -7.03 13.00
C SER A 259 -2.29 -6.84 14.48
N LEU A 260 -2.68 -7.82 15.30
CA LEU A 260 -2.31 -7.96 16.72
C LEU A 260 -0.79 -8.18 16.84
N GLN A 261 0.02 -7.21 16.40
CA GLN A 261 1.42 -7.17 16.76
C GLN A 261 1.49 -6.98 18.27
N ILE A 262 2.28 -7.85 18.91
CA ILE A 262 2.36 -8.01 20.37
C ILE A 262 2.75 -6.69 21.05
N LEU A 263 3.46 -5.77 20.36
CA LEU A 263 3.50 -4.34 20.67
C LEU A 263 3.68 -3.50 19.39
N PRO A 264 2.80 -2.52 19.11
CA PRO A 264 3.05 -1.53 18.06
C PRO A 264 4.17 -0.58 18.53
N THR A 265 5.42 -0.87 18.17
CA THR A 265 6.57 -0.01 18.46
C THR A 265 6.89 0.86 17.26
N PHE A 266 7.54 2.00 17.47
CA PHE A 266 8.00 2.83 16.35
C PHE A 266 8.99 2.09 15.43
N ALA A 267 9.69 1.08 15.95
CA ALA A 267 10.70 0.33 15.20
C ALA A 267 10.12 -0.85 14.39
N THR A 268 9.01 -1.44 14.81
CA THR A 268 8.42 -2.62 14.12
C THR A 268 7.40 -2.23 13.05
N LEU A 269 6.72 -1.11 13.21
CA LEU A 269 5.59 -0.72 12.36
C LEU A 269 5.99 -0.37 10.92
N ALA A 270 5.35 -1.00 9.93
CA ALA A 270 5.59 -0.72 8.53
C ALA A 270 5.09 0.67 8.15
N ILE A 271 5.87 1.42 7.38
CA ILE A 271 5.44 2.71 6.84
C ILE A 271 4.75 2.45 5.51
N GLY A 272 3.48 2.84 5.44
CA GLY A 272 2.69 2.87 4.22
C GLY A 272 3.19 3.94 3.26
N THR A 273 2.96 3.72 1.96
CA THR A 273 3.26 4.75 0.94
C THR A 273 2.39 5.97 1.18
N TYR A 274 3.02 7.12 1.40
CA TYR A 274 2.30 8.34 1.72
C TYR A 274 2.82 9.46 0.83
N LYS A 275 1.94 9.94 -0.05
CA LYS A 275 2.19 11.12 -0.86
C LYS A 275 1.78 12.31 -0.01
N ASP A 276 2.71 12.93 0.70
CA ASP A 276 2.40 14.27 1.20
C ASP A 276 3.63 15.16 1.26
N ASP A 277 3.60 16.12 0.34
CA ASP A 277 4.40 17.34 0.37
C ASP A 277 4.05 18.22 1.60
N ILE A 278 2.98 17.87 2.34
CA ILE A 278 2.48 18.62 3.50
C ILE A 278 3.53 18.72 4.62
N PHE A 279 4.31 17.66 4.88
CA PHE A 279 5.38 17.70 5.89
C PHE A 279 6.50 18.71 5.57
N TYR A 280 6.61 19.12 4.31
CA TYR A 280 7.64 20.03 3.83
C TYR A 280 7.17 21.48 3.73
N LYS A 281 5.87 21.74 3.96
CA LYS A 281 5.36 23.11 4.07
C LYS A 281 5.83 23.75 5.38
N ASP A 282 6.01 25.06 5.37
CA ASP A 282 6.46 25.87 6.52
C ASP A 282 5.32 26.17 7.50
N TYR A 283 4.57 25.13 7.82
CA TYR A 283 3.48 25.19 8.78
C TYR A 283 4.00 25.17 10.22
N PRO A 284 3.32 25.87 11.15
CA PRO A 284 3.65 25.81 12.57
C PRO A 284 3.69 24.38 13.09
N LEU A 285 4.83 23.99 13.64
CA LEU A 285 5.02 22.68 14.25
C LEU A 285 4.66 22.73 15.73
N ASN A 286 4.05 21.65 16.23
CA ASN A 286 3.77 21.42 17.65
C ASN A 286 5.05 21.02 18.43
N PHE A 287 6.21 21.43 17.95
CA PHE A 287 7.52 21.04 18.43
C PHE A 287 8.47 22.22 18.30
N ASP A 288 9.40 22.35 19.26
CA ASP A 288 10.46 23.34 19.16
C ASP A 288 11.57 22.82 18.25
N MET A 289 11.77 23.50 17.11
CA MET A 289 12.80 23.17 16.12
C MET A 289 14.08 23.96 16.31
N LEU A 290 14.02 25.12 16.96
CA LEU A 290 15.11 26.09 16.99
C LEU A 290 16.11 25.80 18.10
N ASN A 291 15.61 25.42 19.28
CA ASN A 291 16.44 25.39 20.48
C ASN A 291 16.74 24.01 21.03
N ASN A 292 16.17 22.94 20.47
CA ASN A 292 16.14 21.70 21.23
C ASN A 292 16.49 20.43 20.46
N LYS A 293 17.75 20.00 20.62
CA LYS A 293 18.17 18.62 20.31
C LYS A 293 17.41 17.57 21.14
N SER A 294 16.75 17.97 22.24
CA SER A 294 15.94 17.07 23.08
C SER A 294 14.47 16.94 22.67
N THR A 295 14.02 17.61 21.60
CA THR A 295 12.63 17.48 21.12
C THR A 295 12.27 16.03 20.82
N ILE A 296 13.15 15.31 20.12
CA ILE A 296 13.02 13.87 19.90
C ILE A 296 14.40 13.22 19.98
N THR A 297 14.56 12.32 20.94
CA THR A 297 15.82 11.61 21.18
C THR A 297 15.59 10.12 21.31
N LEU A 298 16.51 9.33 20.76
CA LEU A 298 16.49 7.88 20.87
C LEU A 298 17.33 7.49 22.09
N HIS A 299 16.71 6.76 23.00
CA HIS A 299 17.37 6.20 24.16
C HIS A 299 17.35 4.68 24.10
N HIS A 300 18.24 4.09 24.88
CA HIS A 300 18.24 2.67 25.18
C HIS A 300 18.32 2.50 26.69
N ARG A 301 17.56 1.55 27.23
CA ARG A 301 17.56 1.20 28.65
C ARG A 301 17.74 -0.30 28.76
N PHE A 302 18.66 -0.72 29.62
CA PHE A 302 18.78 -2.12 30.01
C PHE A 302 17.84 -2.36 31.19
N HIS A 303 16.83 -3.21 31.01
CA HIS A 303 15.97 -3.70 32.08
C HIS A 303 16.03 -5.23 32.03
N ASP A 304 16.38 -5.87 33.15
CA ASP A 304 16.40 -7.34 33.28
C ASP A 304 17.00 -8.07 32.07
N SER A 305 18.21 -7.68 31.66
CA SER A 305 18.98 -8.26 30.54
C SER A 305 18.44 -8.02 29.11
N GLN A 306 17.30 -7.34 28.94
CA GLN A 306 16.79 -6.97 27.61
C GLN A 306 16.98 -5.47 27.33
N PRO A 307 17.60 -5.09 26.20
CA PRO A 307 17.70 -3.70 25.80
C PRO A 307 16.37 -3.22 25.21
N TYR A 308 15.74 -2.26 25.88
CA TYR A 308 14.58 -1.54 25.35
C TYR A 308 15.04 -0.24 24.71
N HIS A 309 14.58 0.01 23.48
CA HIS A 309 14.68 1.31 22.86
C HIS A 309 13.41 2.11 23.15
N TYR A 310 13.57 3.42 23.37
CA TYR A 310 12.42 4.32 23.43
C TYR A 310 12.78 5.68 22.83
N LEU A 311 11.78 6.31 22.26
CA LEU A 311 11.84 7.70 21.82
C LEU A 311 11.36 8.60 22.95
N GLN A 312 12.21 9.49 23.39
CA GLN A 312 11.82 10.57 24.28
C GLN A 312 11.35 11.76 23.44
N LEU A 313 10.09 12.17 23.61
CA LEU A 313 9.43 13.19 22.79
C LEU A 313 8.85 14.31 23.65
N THR A 314 9.09 15.56 23.26
CA THR A 314 8.63 16.76 23.98
C THR A 314 7.82 17.67 23.04
N PRO A 315 6.48 17.57 23.01
CA PRO A 315 5.62 18.45 22.21
C PRO A 315 5.39 19.80 22.90
N LYS A 316 4.96 20.83 22.16
CA LYS A 316 4.48 22.11 22.72
C LYS A 316 3.11 21.99 23.37
N GLY A 317 2.27 21.08 22.89
CA GLY A 317 0.98 20.78 23.47
C GLY A 317 0.49 19.39 23.11
N TYR A 318 -0.44 18.87 23.89
CA TYR A 318 -1.00 17.54 23.71
C TYR A 318 -2.45 17.49 24.17
N PHE A 319 -3.17 16.44 23.74
CA PHE A 319 -4.56 16.24 24.10
C PHE A 319 -4.69 14.97 24.93
N VAL A 320 -5.49 15.01 26.00
CA VAL A 320 -5.78 13.85 26.85
C VAL A 320 -7.25 13.48 26.72
N ALA A 321 -7.55 12.19 26.55
CA ALA A 321 -8.93 11.73 26.52
C ALA A 321 -9.57 11.88 27.91
N ARG A 322 -10.73 12.55 27.99
CA ARG A 322 -11.45 12.74 29.26
C ARG A 322 -12.03 11.42 29.77
N LYS A 323 -11.94 11.21 31.08
CA LYS A 323 -12.61 10.11 31.79
C LYS A 323 -14.03 10.55 32.21
N PRO A 324 -15.01 9.63 32.29
CA PRO A 324 -14.92 8.21 31.94
C PRO A 324 -14.86 8.00 30.42
N TYR A 325 -14.18 6.94 30.00
CA TYR A 325 -14.13 6.58 28.58
C TYR A 325 -15.50 6.10 28.10
N ASN A 326 -15.82 6.36 26.82
CA ASN A 326 -17.00 5.80 26.18
C ASN A 326 -17.00 4.27 26.34
N GLN A 327 -18.16 3.66 26.60
CA GLN A 327 -18.29 2.22 26.81
C GLN A 327 -17.73 1.39 25.63
N ARG A 328 -17.79 1.90 24.40
CA ARG A 328 -17.19 1.26 23.22
C ARG A 328 -15.67 1.18 23.28
N PHE A 329 -15.05 2.08 24.03
CA PHE A 329 -13.60 2.22 24.14
C PHE A 329 -13.01 1.43 25.32
N LEU A 330 -13.83 1.12 26.33
CA LEU A 330 -13.38 0.42 27.53
C LEU A 330 -12.70 -0.94 27.26
N PRO A 331 -13.19 -1.81 26.36
CA PRO A 331 -12.51 -3.06 26.04
C PRO A 331 -11.10 -2.84 25.47
N TYR A 332 -10.95 -1.80 24.64
CA TYR A 332 -9.66 -1.44 24.06
C TYR A 332 -8.70 -0.89 25.12
N ALA A 333 -9.21 -0.05 26.01
CA ALA A 333 -8.41 0.49 27.10
C ALA A 333 -7.89 -0.61 28.03
N ASN A 334 -8.74 -1.59 28.34
CA ASN A 334 -8.34 -2.75 29.14
C ASN A 334 -7.29 -3.61 28.42
N LEU A 335 -7.46 -3.88 27.12
CA LEU A 335 -6.48 -4.61 26.34
C LEU A 335 -5.11 -3.90 26.34
N ARG A 336 -5.09 -2.57 26.16
CA ARG A 336 -3.84 -1.80 26.20
C ARG A 336 -3.21 -1.78 27.59
N LYS A 337 -4.02 -1.72 28.63
CA LYS A 337 -3.56 -1.84 30.01
C LYS A 337 -2.86 -3.18 30.22
N GLU A 338 -3.50 -4.28 29.85
CA GLU A 338 -2.94 -5.64 29.96
C GLU A 338 -1.60 -5.77 29.22
N MET A 339 -1.51 -5.25 27.99
CA MET A 339 -0.27 -5.24 27.21
C MET A 339 0.85 -4.44 27.90
N LEU A 340 0.54 -3.26 28.44
CA LEU A 340 1.51 -2.43 29.15
C LEU A 340 1.97 -3.08 30.45
N CYS A 341 1.05 -3.63 31.24
CA CYS A 341 1.37 -4.32 32.49
C CYS A 341 2.24 -5.55 32.25
N SER A 342 1.85 -6.40 31.28
CA SER A 342 2.59 -7.62 30.96
C SER A 342 3.97 -7.34 30.40
N HIS A 343 4.11 -6.35 29.52
CA HIS A 343 5.39 -6.09 28.85
C HIS A 343 6.38 -5.26 29.69
N PHE A 344 5.88 -4.30 30.47
CA PHE A 344 6.71 -3.41 31.28
C PHE A 344 6.73 -3.75 32.77
N GLN A 345 6.16 -4.91 33.14
CA GLN A 345 6.04 -5.40 34.52
C GLN A 345 5.42 -4.35 35.46
N LEU A 346 4.40 -3.64 34.99
CA LEU A 346 3.71 -2.61 35.77
C LEU A 346 2.64 -3.26 36.65
N ASP A 347 2.43 -2.72 37.85
CA ASP A 347 1.34 -3.16 38.71
C ASP A 347 -0.02 -2.77 38.13
N GLU A 348 -0.80 -3.78 37.77
CA GLU A 348 -2.10 -3.62 37.14
C GLU A 348 -3.09 -2.84 38.01
N HIS A 349 -2.99 -2.95 39.34
CA HIS A 349 -3.95 -2.32 40.24
C HIS A 349 -3.72 -0.81 40.40
N SER A 350 -2.47 -0.36 40.34
CA SER A 350 -2.10 1.06 40.44
C SER A 350 -2.03 1.76 39.08
N LEU A 351 -1.95 1.03 37.97
CA LEU A 351 -1.75 1.64 36.66
C LEU A 351 -3.03 2.35 36.17
N GLY A 352 -3.04 3.67 36.34
CA GLY A 352 -3.88 4.58 35.57
C GLY A 352 -3.41 4.61 34.13
N ILE A 353 -4.24 4.11 33.21
CA ILE A 353 -4.01 4.28 31.78
C ILE A 353 -4.66 5.59 31.31
N GLU A 354 -3.88 6.34 30.55
CA GLU A 354 -4.31 7.51 29.80
C GLU A 354 -4.13 7.31 28.30
N PHE A 355 -4.95 8.03 27.54
CA PHE A 355 -4.83 8.13 26.09
C PHE A 355 -4.46 9.55 25.74
N VAL A 356 -3.37 9.69 25.00
CA VAL A 356 -2.82 10.97 24.59
C VAL A 356 -2.83 11.06 23.07
N GLN A 357 -3.27 12.19 22.55
CA GLN A 357 -3.14 12.52 21.14
C GLN A 357 -2.05 13.60 21.00
N LEU A 358 -1.09 13.33 20.12
CA LEU A 358 -0.05 14.27 19.72
C LEU A 358 -0.26 14.66 18.26
N ASN A 359 -0.33 15.96 17.99
CA ASN A 359 -0.39 16.48 16.63
C ASN A 359 1.02 16.83 16.15
N PHE A 360 1.28 16.65 14.86
CA PHE A 360 2.53 17.08 14.23
C PHE A 360 2.59 18.60 14.14
N PHE A 361 1.48 19.19 13.69
CA PHE A 361 1.30 20.61 13.51
C PHE A 361 0.63 21.25 14.72
N ASP A 362 0.94 22.51 14.98
CA ASP A 362 0.29 23.29 16.01
C ASP A 362 -1.10 23.70 15.53
N LYS A 363 -2.13 23.04 16.07
CA LYS A 363 -3.52 23.26 15.68
C LYS A 363 -4.01 24.67 16.07
N ASN A 364 -3.42 25.30 17.09
CA ASN A 364 -3.88 26.59 17.59
C ASN A 364 -3.43 27.75 16.71
N GLU A 365 -2.36 27.55 15.93
CA GLU A 365 -1.83 28.56 15.01
C GLU A 365 -2.40 28.44 13.59
N MET A 366 -3.26 27.43 13.34
CA MET A 366 -3.81 27.16 12.01
C MET A 366 -5.30 27.51 11.93
N SER A 367 -5.73 28.00 10.75
CA SER A 367 -7.13 28.28 10.47
C SER A 367 -7.59 27.71 9.13
N GLY A 368 -8.90 27.51 8.97
CA GLY A 368 -9.52 27.10 7.70
C GLY A 368 -9.15 25.70 7.22
N LEU A 369 -8.98 25.56 5.90
CA LEU A 369 -8.74 24.28 5.21
C LEU A 369 -7.41 23.63 5.63
N GLU A 370 -6.41 24.43 5.97
CA GLU A 370 -5.09 23.95 6.37
C GLU A 370 -5.15 23.19 7.69
N ALA A 371 -5.94 23.68 8.64
CA ALA A 371 -6.16 22.98 9.91
C ALA A 371 -6.82 21.61 9.70
N VAL A 372 -7.74 21.49 8.72
CA VAL A 372 -8.39 20.22 8.38
C VAL A 372 -7.38 19.24 7.80
N LEU A 373 -6.56 19.66 6.83
CA LEU A 373 -5.51 18.81 6.24
C LEU A 373 -4.45 18.41 7.28
N CYS A 374 -4.05 19.33 8.15
CA CYS A 374 -3.06 19.07 9.18
C CYS A 374 -3.58 18.16 10.30
N SER A 375 -4.90 18.10 10.50
CA SER A 375 -5.51 17.23 11.52
C SER A 375 -5.33 15.73 11.28
N TYR A 376 -4.97 15.33 10.05
CA TYR A 376 -4.65 13.95 9.71
C TYR A 376 -3.27 13.52 10.22
N PHE A 377 -2.40 14.47 10.57
CA PHE A 377 -1.03 14.24 11.01
C PHE A 377 -0.95 14.22 12.53
N LYS A 378 -1.53 13.19 13.10
CA LYS A 378 -1.55 12.96 14.54
C LYS A 378 -1.28 11.51 14.84
N ILE A 379 -0.74 11.28 16.03
CA ILE A 379 -0.54 9.95 16.59
C ILE A 379 -1.28 9.87 17.90
N TYR A 380 -1.56 8.64 18.31
CA TYR A 380 -2.19 8.35 19.58
C TYR A 380 -1.25 7.49 20.41
N LEU A 381 -1.22 7.74 21.70
CA LEU A 381 -0.45 7.02 22.68
C LEU A 381 -1.40 6.45 23.73
N ALA A 382 -1.08 5.26 24.21
CA ALA A 382 -1.67 4.67 25.41
C ALA A 382 -0.54 4.45 26.41
N GLY A 383 -0.73 4.86 27.65
CA GLY A 383 0.35 4.81 28.63
C GLY A 383 -0.07 5.32 29.99
N SER A 384 0.93 5.65 30.81
CA SER A 384 0.72 6.25 32.12
C SER A 384 1.61 7.48 32.28
N PHE A 385 1.03 8.58 32.75
CA PHE A 385 1.81 9.77 33.12
C PHE A 385 2.74 9.51 34.29
N PHE A 386 2.31 8.69 35.26
CA PHE A 386 3.10 8.42 36.47
C PHE A 386 4.38 7.65 36.16
N GLU A 387 4.26 6.57 35.37
CA GLU A 387 5.40 5.76 34.95
C GLU A 387 6.18 6.37 33.77
N ASN A 388 5.56 7.32 33.07
CA ASN A 388 6.02 7.86 31.79
C ASN A 388 6.46 6.77 30.82
N LYS A 389 5.59 5.77 30.61
CA LYS A 389 5.78 4.71 29.62
C LYS A 389 4.60 4.75 28.66
N TRP A 390 4.88 4.90 27.38
CA TRP A 390 3.88 5.08 26.33
C TRP A 390 4.12 4.11 25.19
N ILE A 391 3.05 3.60 24.60
CA ILE A 391 3.07 2.81 23.36
C ILE A 391 2.17 3.46 22.31
N LEU A 392 2.45 3.20 21.03
CA LEU A 392 1.60 3.69 19.95
C LEU A 392 0.21 3.03 20.02
N CYS A 393 -0.82 3.83 19.78
CA CYS A 393 -2.22 3.46 19.85
C CYS A 393 -2.89 3.59 18.48
N PHE A 394 -3.95 2.82 18.23
CA PHE A 394 -4.58 2.75 16.91
C PHE A 394 -5.57 3.91 16.69
N ARG A 395 -5.43 4.55 15.54
CA ARG A 395 -6.28 5.67 15.08
C ARG A 395 -7.76 5.31 14.96
N GLU A 396 -8.05 4.12 14.44
CA GLU A 396 -9.42 3.64 14.16
C GLU A 396 -10.31 3.62 15.41
N CYS A 397 -9.72 3.45 16.60
CA CYS A 397 -10.46 3.44 17.86
C CYS A 397 -10.74 4.84 18.42
N LEU A 398 -10.03 5.87 17.95
CA LEU A 398 -9.91 7.17 18.62
C LEU A 398 -10.38 8.37 17.78
N ASP A 399 -10.48 8.20 16.45
CA ASP A 399 -10.92 9.26 15.53
C ASP A 399 -12.43 9.56 15.59
N ASN A 400 -13.19 8.84 16.41
CA ASN A 400 -14.60 9.13 16.59
C ASN A 400 -14.75 10.41 17.42
N GLU A 401 -15.44 11.42 16.88
CA GLU A 401 -15.72 12.72 17.55
C GLU A 401 -16.36 12.59 18.94
N ALA A 402 -16.81 11.39 19.31
CA ALA A 402 -17.34 11.03 20.60
C ALA A 402 -16.34 11.13 21.77
N LEU A 403 -15.03 11.17 21.52
CA LEU A 403 -14.06 11.40 22.61
C LEU A 403 -13.89 12.89 22.85
N ALA A 404 -14.32 13.34 24.02
CA ALA A 404 -13.98 14.66 24.51
C ALA A 404 -12.49 14.67 24.88
N TRP A 405 -11.69 15.42 24.11
CA TRP A 405 -10.27 15.63 24.37
C TRP A 405 -10.07 16.93 25.16
N SER A 406 -9.25 16.91 26.21
CA SER A 406 -8.75 18.12 26.86
C SER A 406 -7.38 18.49 26.31
N TYR A 407 -7.26 19.70 25.78
CA TYR A 407 -5.96 20.25 25.39
C TYR A 407 -5.16 20.66 26.63
N ASN A 408 -3.87 20.34 26.62
CA ASN A 408 -2.91 20.76 27.62
C ASN A 408 -1.75 21.45 26.89
N ASN A 409 -1.44 22.67 27.32
CA ASN A 409 -0.25 23.38 26.88
C ASN A 409 0.95 22.83 27.66
N ASN A 410 2.07 22.63 26.98
CA ASN A 410 3.30 22.07 27.55
C ASN A 410 4.42 23.12 27.71
N ASN A 411 4.09 24.39 27.59
CA ASN A 411 5.04 25.50 27.75
C ASN A 411 5.36 25.84 29.21
N ASP A 412 4.80 25.11 30.19
CA ASP A 412 5.03 25.34 31.61
C ASP A 412 6.42 24.84 32.05
N ALA A 413 6.90 25.34 33.21
CA ALA A 413 8.25 25.07 33.73
C ALA A 413 8.60 23.57 33.93
N ALA A 414 7.59 22.70 34.00
CA ALA A 414 7.74 21.25 34.04
C ALA A 414 7.21 20.62 32.74
N ALA A 415 7.94 20.85 31.65
CA ALA A 415 7.59 20.29 30.34
C ALA A 415 7.41 18.77 30.45
N ILE A 416 6.21 18.30 30.08
CA ILE A 416 5.89 16.89 29.98
C ILE A 416 6.65 16.28 28.81
N VAL A 417 7.27 15.16 29.09
CA VAL A 417 8.06 14.39 28.15
C VAL A 417 7.44 13.01 28.04
N PHE A 418 7.34 12.47 26.84
CA PHE A 418 6.78 11.15 26.57
C PHE A 418 7.90 10.17 26.24
N ASN A 419 8.12 9.13 27.07
CA ASN A 419 9.00 8.03 26.69
C ASN A 419 8.18 6.94 25.97
N ILE A 420 8.35 6.86 24.65
CA ILE A 420 7.55 6.05 23.75
C ILE A 420 8.37 4.83 23.33
N TYR A 421 7.96 3.65 23.81
CA TYR A 421 8.65 2.38 23.63
C TYR A 421 8.23 1.68 22.33
#